data_AF-A0A7J8XN49-F1
#
_entry.id   AF-A0A7J8XN49-F1
#
_cell.length_a   1.000
_cell.length_b   1.000
_cell.length_c   1.000
_cell.angle_alpha   90.00
_cell.angle_beta   90.00
_cell.angle_gamma   90.00
#
_symmetry.space_group_name_H-M   'P 1'
#
loop_
_entity.id
_entity.type
_entity.pdbx_description
1 polymer ?
#
loop_
_entity_poly.entity_id
_entity_poly.type
_entity_poly.pdbx_seq_one_letter_code
_entity_poly.pdbx_strand_id
1 'polypeptide(L)'
;MHGFGVYCFANGHRYEGAWHEGRRQGLGMYTFRNGETQSGHWQNGILDVPSTQSTSYPVSPVAVYHSKVLNVVQEARRAAEKAYDVAKVDERVNKAVAAANRAANAARVIAVKAIAASSKRLMANATLLSNSFVFYTVIYLQSSFFHQETKRREEVEKDGDGDADGDGTFF
;
A
#
# COMPACT_ATOMS: atom_id res chain seq x y z
N MET A 1 7.41 34.03 8.09
CA MET A 1 8.44 33.35 7.25
C MET A 1 9.75 33.34 8.02
N HIS A 2 10.45 32.20 8.04
CA HIS A 2 11.74 32.02 8.71
C HIS A 2 12.69 31.29 7.75
N GLY A 3 13.98 31.62 7.77
CA GLY A 3 15.00 31.02 6.90
C GLY A 3 15.21 31.81 5.60
N PHE A 4 15.88 31.22 4.61
CA PHE A 4 16.11 31.87 3.33
C PHE A 4 14.87 31.82 2.43
N GLY A 5 14.57 32.92 1.74
CA GLY A 5 13.42 33.00 0.85
C GLY A 5 13.53 34.10 -0.19
N VAL A 6 12.84 33.89 -1.30
CA VAL A 6 12.67 34.87 -2.38
C VAL A 6 11.26 35.43 -2.31
N TYR A 7 11.15 36.75 -2.22
CA TYR A 7 9.86 37.45 -2.23
C TYR A 7 9.78 38.42 -3.39
N CYS A 8 8.76 38.26 -4.22
CA CYS A 8 8.44 39.18 -5.31
C CYS A 8 7.31 40.10 -4.85
N PHE A 9 7.58 41.39 -4.83
CA PHE A 9 6.61 42.42 -4.47
C PHE A 9 5.71 42.74 -5.67
N ALA A 10 4.45 43.14 -5.40
CA ALA A 10 3.50 43.52 -6.44
C ALA A 10 3.95 44.72 -7.29
N ASN A 11 4.82 45.57 -6.76
CA ASN A 11 5.44 46.69 -7.49
C ASN A 11 6.58 46.27 -8.43
N GLY A 12 6.90 44.98 -8.52
CA GLY A 12 7.98 44.44 -9.35
C GLY A 12 9.36 44.48 -8.68
N HIS A 13 9.45 44.84 -7.40
CA HIS A 13 10.66 44.64 -6.62
C HIS A 13 10.81 43.18 -6.21
N ARG A 14 12.04 42.80 -5.87
CA ARG A 14 12.36 41.43 -5.50
C ARG A 14 13.38 41.43 -4.38
N TYR A 15 13.17 40.60 -3.37
CA TYR A 15 14.13 40.38 -2.30
C TYR A 15 14.52 38.91 -2.25
N GLU A 16 15.81 38.64 -2.12
CA GLU A 16 16.38 37.32 -1.89
C GLU A 16 17.29 37.38 -0.67
N GLY A 17 17.00 36.62 0.36
CA GLY A 17 17.79 36.69 1.57
C GLY A 17 17.19 35.90 2.71
N ALA A 18 17.81 36.06 3.88
CA ALA A 18 17.28 35.49 5.10
C ALA A 18 16.08 36.30 5.65
N TRP A 19 15.16 35.54 6.24
CA TRP A 19 13.92 36.02 6.83
C TRP A 19 13.83 35.51 8.26
N HIS A 20 13.30 36.35 9.15
CA HIS A 20 12.99 36.01 10.52
C HIS A 20 11.67 36.67 10.89
N GLU A 21 10.70 35.89 11.37
CA GLU A 21 9.35 36.38 11.73
C GLU A 21 8.65 37.18 10.61
N GLY A 22 8.90 36.85 9.35
CA GLY A 22 8.33 37.57 8.20
C GLY A 22 9.00 38.92 7.89
N ARG A 23 10.10 39.24 8.57
CA ARG A 23 10.94 40.41 8.29
C ARG A 23 12.26 39.98 7.65
N ARG A 24 12.83 40.87 6.85
CA ARG A 24 14.17 40.67 6.25
C ARG A 24 15.22 40.75 7.35
N GLN A 25 16.06 39.73 7.46
CA GLN A 25 17.04 39.57 8.54
C GLN A 25 18.29 38.87 8.02
N GLY A 26 19.48 39.34 8.36
CA GLY A 26 20.74 38.75 7.91
C GLY A 26 21.14 39.18 6.50
N LEU A 27 21.98 38.39 5.83
CA LEU A 27 22.48 38.72 4.50
C LEU A 27 21.40 38.54 3.42
N GLY A 28 21.27 39.54 2.55
CA GLY A 28 20.31 39.49 1.45
C GLY A 28 20.52 40.57 0.39
N MET A 29 19.86 40.36 -0.74
CA MET A 29 19.89 41.21 -1.92
C MET A 29 18.47 41.64 -2.29
N TYR A 30 18.30 42.94 -2.49
CA TYR A 30 17.08 43.57 -2.93
C TYR A 30 17.27 44.12 -4.34
N THR A 31 16.48 43.65 -5.29
CA THR A 31 16.46 44.11 -6.67
C THR A 31 15.23 44.97 -6.90
N PHE A 32 15.44 46.21 -7.31
CA PHE A 32 14.39 47.13 -7.70
C PHE A 32 13.88 46.81 -9.11
N ARG A 33 12.71 47.35 -9.45
CA ARG A 33 12.10 47.13 -10.77
C ARG A 33 12.94 47.74 -11.90
N ASN A 34 13.71 48.79 -11.59
CA ASN A 34 14.64 49.43 -12.52
C ASN A 34 15.93 48.60 -12.77
N GLY A 35 16.09 47.44 -12.09
CA GLY A 35 17.28 46.59 -12.17
C GLY A 35 18.39 46.95 -11.19
N GLU A 36 18.25 48.04 -10.44
CA GLU A 36 19.18 48.42 -9.39
C GLU A 36 19.17 47.38 -8.27
N THR A 37 20.32 47.08 -7.67
CA THR A 37 20.43 46.09 -6.60
C THR A 37 21.10 46.67 -5.37
N GLN A 38 20.49 46.43 -4.22
CA GLN A 38 21.05 46.72 -2.91
C GLN A 38 21.28 45.41 -2.17
N SER A 39 22.54 45.13 -1.84
CA SER A 39 22.94 43.94 -1.09
C SER A 39 23.59 44.35 0.22
N GLY A 40 23.52 43.50 1.23
CA GLY A 40 24.08 43.78 2.54
C GLY A 40 23.44 42.99 3.67
N HIS A 41 23.66 43.43 4.90
CA HIS A 41 23.06 42.90 6.11
C HIS A 41 21.76 43.65 6.44
N TRP A 42 20.68 42.91 6.63
CA TRP A 42 19.35 43.41 6.94
C TRP A 42 19.02 43.10 8.39
N GLN A 43 18.36 44.03 9.09
CA GLN A 43 17.87 43.82 10.43
C GLN A 43 16.47 44.41 10.57
N ASN A 44 15.52 43.59 11.04
CA ASN A 44 14.12 43.99 11.24
C ASN A 44 13.45 44.61 10.00
N GLY A 45 13.89 44.22 8.81
CA GLY A 45 13.36 44.77 7.56
C GLY A 45 14.13 45.98 6.99
N ILE A 46 15.16 46.48 7.67
CA ILE A 46 15.94 47.65 7.26
C ILE A 46 17.35 47.21 6.86
N LEU A 47 17.95 47.82 5.84
CA LEU A 47 19.34 47.58 5.46
C LEU A 47 20.24 48.28 6.49
N ASP A 48 20.93 47.49 7.31
CA ASP A 48 21.81 47.95 8.37
C ASP A 48 23.21 48.23 7.83
N VAL A 49 23.80 47.24 7.14
CA VAL A 49 25.14 47.38 6.53
C VAL A 49 25.06 47.11 5.03
N PRO A 50 25.24 48.12 4.16
CA PRO A 50 25.32 47.90 2.72
C PRO A 50 26.59 47.14 2.35
N SER A 51 26.53 46.33 1.30
CA SER A 51 27.68 45.57 0.85
C SER A 51 28.64 46.44 0.06
N THR A 52 29.95 46.30 0.32
CA THR A 52 31.01 46.96 -0.46
C THR A 52 31.59 46.01 -1.51
N GLN A 53 31.97 46.58 -2.66
CA GLN A 53 32.69 45.88 -3.73
C GLN A 53 34.21 46.05 -3.63
N SER A 54 34.69 46.96 -2.76
CA SER A 54 36.11 47.25 -2.63
C SER A 54 36.79 46.31 -1.64
N THR A 55 37.75 45.54 -2.13
CA THR A 55 38.62 44.64 -1.34
C THR A 55 40.00 45.26 -1.07
N SER A 56 40.24 46.52 -1.46
CA SER A 56 41.60 47.06 -1.62
C SER A 56 42.25 47.65 -0.36
N TYR A 57 41.52 47.87 0.73
CA TYR A 57 42.08 48.34 2.01
C TYR A 57 41.26 47.76 3.16
N PRO A 58 41.82 47.55 4.38
CA PRO A 58 41.13 46.85 5.45
C PRO A 58 39.88 47.65 5.85
N VAL A 59 38.76 47.25 5.28
CA VAL A 59 37.45 47.77 5.66
C VAL A 59 37.18 47.22 7.06
N SER A 60 36.65 48.09 7.93
CA SER A 60 36.14 47.77 9.27
C SER A 60 35.69 46.31 9.43
N PRO A 61 35.94 45.63 10.57
CA PRO A 61 35.49 44.25 10.81
C PRO A 61 34.00 43.98 10.55
N VAL A 62 33.19 45.04 10.48
CA VAL A 62 31.74 45.03 10.24
C VAL A 62 31.37 45.04 8.75
N ALA A 63 32.34 45.22 7.84
CA ALA A 63 32.06 45.35 6.42
C ALA A 63 31.52 44.06 5.79
N VAL A 64 30.40 44.20 5.09
CA VAL A 64 29.81 43.11 4.31
C VAL A 64 30.33 43.18 2.88
N TYR A 65 31.02 42.15 2.41
CA TYR A 65 31.47 42.11 1.01
C TYR A 65 30.34 41.66 0.08
N HIS A 66 30.23 42.29 -1.08
CA HIS A 66 29.24 41.93 -2.10
C HIS A 66 29.35 40.46 -2.52
N SER A 67 30.57 39.95 -2.71
CA SER A 67 30.85 38.54 -3.03
C SER A 67 30.30 37.58 -1.99
N LYS A 68 30.37 37.94 -0.70
CA LYS A 68 29.82 37.13 0.40
C LYS A 68 28.30 37.03 0.32
N VAL A 69 27.62 38.15 0.05
CA VAL A 69 26.16 38.17 -0.10
C VAL A 69 25.74 37.32 -1.29
N LEU A 70 26.41 37.46 -2.44
CA LEU A 70 26.13 36.67 -3.63
C LEU A 70 26.32 35.17 -3.37
N ASN A 71 27.41 34.77 -2.73
CA ASN A 71 27.67 33.37 -2.40
C ASN A 71 26.55 32.79 -1.53
N VAL A 72 26.14 33.49 -0.47
CA VAL A 72 25.06 33.04 0.41
C VAL A 72 23.73 32.90 -0.34
N VAL A 73 23.38 33.89 -1.18
CA VAL A 73 22.15 33.85 -2.00
C VAL A 73 22.18 32.68 -2.98
N GLN A 74 23.32 32.46 -3.65
CA GLN A 74 23.50 31.36 -4.60
C GLN A 74 23.46 29.99 -3.91
N GLU A 75 24.16 29.85 -2.78
CA GLU A 75 24.17 28.62 -1.98
C GLU A 75 22.77 28.28 -1.49
N ALA A 76 22.03 29.25 -0.99
CA ALA A 76 20.66 29.04 -0.53
C ALA A 76 19.71 28.68 -1.69
N ARG A 77 19.90 29.27 -2.88
CA ARG A 77 19.17 28.88 -4.09
C ARG A 77 19.45 27.43 -4.50
N ARG A 78 20.72 27.02 -4.52
CA ARG A 78 21.13 25.64 -4.82
C ARG A 78 20.58 24.66 -3.78
N ALA A 79 20.60 25.04 -2.50
CA ALA A 79 20.04 24.22 -1.43
C ALA A 79 18.52 24.06 -1.58
N ALA A 80 17.81 25.13 -1.94
CA ALA A 80 16.36 25.07 -2.19
C ALA A 80 16.01 24.19 -3.40
N GLU A 81 16.76 24.30 -4.50
CA GLU A 81 16.59 23.46 -5.69
C GLU A 81 16.86 21.98 -5.39
N LYS A 82 17.96 21.69 -4.68
CA LYS A 82 18.28 20.34 -4.22
C LYS A 82 17.20 19.77 -3.31
N ALA A 83 16.66 20.58 -2.39
CA ALA A 83 15.58 20.14 -1.49
C ALA A 83 14.29 19.80 -2.26
N TYR A 84 13.96 20.57 -3.30
CA TYR A 84 12.82 20.29 -4.17
C TYR A 84 12.99 18.95 -4.92
N ASP A 85 14.17 18.70 -5.48
CA ASP A 85 14.46 17.46 -6.19
C ASP A 85 14.43 16.24 -5.26
N VAL A 86 15.00 16.37 -4.05
CA VAL A 86 14.95 15.31 -3.04
C VAL A 86 13.51 14.98 -2.67
N ALA A 87 12.66 15.97 -2.43
CA ALA A 87 11.24 15.75 -2.10
C ALA A 87 10.49 15.01 -3.22
N LYS A 88 10.76 15.34 -4.49
CA LYS A 88 10.18 14.65 -5.65
C LYS A 88 10.67 13.21 -5.77
N VAL A 89 11.94 12.95 -5.46
CA VAL A 89 12.49 11.58 -5.43
C VAL A 89 11.82 10.77 -4.32
N ASP A 90 11.69 11.33 -3.11
CA ASP A 90 11.02 10.66 -1.99
C ASP A 90 9.57 10.32 -2.30
N GLU A 91 8.82 11.22 -2.94
CA GLU A 91 7.44 10.93 -3.37
C GLU A 91 7.38 9.75 -4.35
N ARG A 92 8.29 9.70 -5.32
CA ARG A 92 8.38 8.60 -6.29
C ARG A 92 8.72 7.28 -5.60
N VAL A 93 9.68 7.28 -4.68
CA VAL A 93 10.07 6.10 -3.90
C VAL A 93 8.90 5.61 -3.05
N ASN A 94 8.25 6.52 -2.30
CA ASN A 94 7.10 6.19 -1.46
C ASN A 94 5.94 5.58 -2.27
N LYS A 95 5.65 6.13 -3.44
CA LYS A 95 4.62 5.59 -4.34
C LYS A 95 4.98 4.19 -4.86
N ALA A 96 6.25 3.96 -5.21
CA ALA A 96 6.73 2.66 -5.66
C ALA A 96 6.65 1.62 -4.54
N VAL A 97 7.08 1.96 -3.33
CA VAL A 97 6.99 1.10 -2.14
C VAL A 97 5.53 0.74 -1.84
N ALA A 98 4.63 1.72 -1.86
CA ALA A 98 3.20 1.48 -1.65
C ALA A 98 2.59 0.54 -2.72
N ALA A 99 2.97 0.70 -3.98
CA ALA A 99 2.52 -0.17 -5.06
C ALA A 99 3.03 -1.61 -4.89
N ALA A 100 4.31 -1.78 -4.55
CA ALA A 100 4.91 -3.09 -4.28
C ALA A 100 4.23 -3.79 -3.09
N ASN A 101 3.97 -3.05 -2.01
CA ASN A 101 3.27 -3.58 -0.84
C ASN A 101 1.84 -4.02 -1.16
N ARG A 102 1.09 -3.24 -1.96
CA ARG A 102 -0.24 -3.63 -2.43
C ARG A 102 -0.18 -4.91 -3.28
N ALA A 103 0.77 -5.01 -4.21
CA ALA A 103 0.94 -6.18 -5.05
C ALA A 103 1.29 -7.44 -4.22
N ALA A 104 2.23 -7.32 -3.28
CA ALA A 104 2.60 -8.41 -2.39
C ALA A 104 1.43 -8.88 -1.52
N ASN A 105 0.63 -7.95 -0.99
CA ASN A 105 -0.55 -8.29 -0.20
C ASN A 105 -1.65 -8.94 -1.06
N ALA A 106 -1.88 -8.44 -2.27
CA ALA A 106 -2.82 -9.05 -3.21
C ALA A 106 -2.40 -10.50 -3.54
N ALA A 107 -1.12 -10.73 -3.83
CA ALA A 107 -0.60 -12.07 -4.11
C ALA A 107 -0.79 -13.03 -2.91
N ARG A 108 -0.49 -12.56 -1.69
CA ARG A 108 -0.74 -13.34 -0.46
C ARG A 108 -2.21 -13.72 -0.31
N VAL A 109 -3.12 -12.76 -0.53
CA VAL A 109 -4.56 -13.00 -0.44
C VAL A 109 -5.03 -13.99 -1.51
N ILE A 110 -4.55 -13.88 -2.75
CA ILE A 110 -4.90 -14.81 -3.84
C ILE A 110 -4.44 -16.23 -3.48
N ALA A 111 -3.21 -16.39 -2.97
CA ALA A 111 -2.70 -17.69 -2.56
C ALA A 111 -3.53 -18.31 -1.43
N VAL A 112 -3.85 -17.54 -0.38
CA VAL A 112 -4.69 -18.00 0.73
C VAL A 112 -6.09 -18.36 0.23
N LYS A 113 -6.67 -17.55 -0.67
CA LYS A 113 -7.99 -17.81 -1.26
C LYS A 113 -7.99 -19.08 -2.12
N ALA A 114 -6.92 -19.34 -2.86
CA ALA A 114 -6.76 -20.58 -3.63
C ALA A 114 -6.70 -21.80 -2.71
N ILE A 115 -5.93 -21.72 -1.61
CA ILE A 115 -5.87 -22.79 -0.60
C ILE A 115 -7.25 -23.04 0.02
N ALA A 116 -7.95 -21.97 0.42
CA ALA A 116 -9.29 -22.06 0.99
C ALA A 116 -10.30 -22.68 0.00
N ALA A 117 -10.20 -22.34 -1.28
CA ALA A 117 -11.06 -22.91 -2.32
C ALA A 117 -10.78 -24.41 -2.54
N SER A 118 -9.51 -24.82 -2.57
CA SER A 118 -9.12 -26.23 -2.66
C SER A 118 -9.61 -27.03 -1.46
N SER A 119 -9.47 -26.49 -0.24
CA SER A 119 -9.98 -27.12 0.98
C SER A 119 -11.50 -27.29 0.95
N LYS A 120 -12.25 -26.25 0.53
CA LYS A 120 -13.71 -26.34 0.35
C LYS A 120 -14.13 -27.42 -0.65
N ARG A 121 -13.42 -27.53 -1.78
CA ARG A 121 -13.69 -28.59 -2.78
C ARG A 121 -13.42 -29.98 -2.23
N LEU A 122 -12.35 -30.16 -1.48
CA LEU A 122 -12.02 -31.44 -0.84
C LEU A 122 -13.13 -31.87 0.14
N MET A 123 -13.58 -30.94 0.99
CA MET A 123 -14.67 -31.19 1.94
C MET A 123 -15.96 -31.58 1.22
N ALA A 124 -16.34 -30.87 0.14
CA ALA A 124 -17.53 -31.19 -0.64
C ALA A 124 -17.47 -32.58 -1.28
N ASN A 125 -16.33 -32.96 -1.87
CA ASN A 125 -16.13 -34.29 -2.46
C ASN A 125 -16.22 -35.40 -1.40
N ALA A 126 -15.64 -35.19 -0.22
CA ALA A 126 -15.72 -36.14 0.89
C ALA A 126 -17.18 -36.36 1.34
N THR A 127 -17.98 -35.29 1.41
CA THR A 127 -19.41 -35.38 1.73
C THR A 127 -20.19 -36.16 0.66
N LEU A 128 -19.93 -35.93 -0.63
CA LEU A 128 -20.59 -36.65 -1.72
C LEU A 128 -20.28 -38.15 -1.69
N LEU A 129 -19.01 -38.52 -1.45
CA LEU A 129 -18.61 -39.92 -1.33
C LEU A 129 -19.26 -40.59 -0.12
N SER A 130 -19.33 -39.91 1.03
CA SER A 130 -20.02 -40.40 2.21
C SER A 130 -21.51 -40.64 1.95
N ASN A 131 -22.20 -39.68 1.33
CA ASN A 131 -23.62 -39.81 1.00
C ASN A 131 -23.88 -40.96 0.02
N SER A 132 -23.02 -41.13 -1.00
CA SER A 132 -23.10 -42.24 -1.95
C SER A 132 -22.90 -43.59 -1.25
N PHE A 133 -21.90 -43.70 -0.37
CA PHE A 133 -21.66 -44.91 0.41
C PHE A 133 -22.86 -45.30 1.28
N VAL A 134 -23.47 -44.33 1.97
CA VAL A 134 -24.68 -44.57 2.77
C VAL A 134 -25.82 -45.06 1.87
N PHE A 135 -26.03 -44.42 0.73
CA PHE A 135 -27.09 -44.80 -0.22
C PHE A 135 -26.92 -46.24 -0.75
N TYR A 136 -25.72 -46.61 -1.19
CA TYR A 136 -25.42 -47.98 -1.63
C TYR A 136 -25.60 -48.99 -0.49
N THR A 137 -25.21 -48.65 0.73
CA THR A 137 -25.38 -49.52 1.89
C THR A 137 -26.86 -49.77 2.20
N VAL A 138 -27.70 -48.73 2.12
CA VAL A 138 -29.15 -48.86 2.32
C VAL A 138 -29.78 -49.75 1.25
N ILE A 139 -29.45 -49.53 -0.02
CA ILE A 139 -29.95 -50.37 -1.13
C ILE A 139 -29.53 -51.83 -0.97
N TYR A 140 -28.27 -52.06 -0.58
CA TYR A 140 -27.74 -53.40 -0.39
C TYR A 140 -28.46 -54.13 0.76
N LEU A 141 -28.63 -53.48 1.90
CA LEU A 141 -29.36 -54.04 3.05
C LEU A 141 -30.82 -54.33 2.69
N GLN A 142 -31.48 -53.45 1.95
CA GLN A 142 -32.87 -53.65 1.54
C GLN A 142 -33.02 -54.80 0.54
N SER A 143 -32.10 -54.92 -0.41
CA SER A 143 -32.05 -56.06 -1.34
C SER A 143 -31.76 -57.38 -0.62
N SER A 144 -30.82 -57.38 0.34
CA SER A 144 -30.49 -58.55 1.15
C SER A 144 -31.66 -59.00 2.04
N PHE A 145 -32.37 -58.05 2.65
CA PHE A 145 -33.58 -58.33 3.43
C PHE A 145 -34.67 -58.95 2.56
N PHE A 146 -34.93 -58.39 1.37
CA PHE A 146 -35.92 -58.93 0.45
C PHE A 146 -35.54 -60.34 -0.02
N HIS A 147 -34.25 -60.59 -0.28
CA HIS A 147 -33.76 -61.92 -0.66
C HIS A 147 -33.89 -62.95 0.48
N GLN A 148 -33.70 -62.56 1.75
CA GLN A 148 -33.98 -63.44 2.88
C GLN A 148 -35.47 -63.73 3.04
N GLU A 149 -36.33 -62.75 2.79
CA GLU A 149 -37.78 -62.90 2.90
C GLU A 149 -38.34 -63.82 1.80
N THR A 150 -37.84 -63.71 0.56
CA THR A 150 -38.20 -64.64 -0.52
C THR A 150 -37.76 -66.06 -0.20
N LYS A 151 -36.55 -66.23 0.33
CA LYS A 151 -36.02 -67.55 0.68
C LYS A 151 -36.80 -68.22 1.83
N ARG A 152 -37.23 -67.44 2.84
CA ARG A 152 -38.12 -67.95 3.90
C ARG A 152 -39.47 -68.40 3.35
N ARG A 153 -40.04 -67.68 2.38
CA ARG A 153 -41.34 -68.05 1.78
C ARG A 153 -41.23 -69.34 0.97
N GLU A 154 -40.14 -69.53 0.23
CA GLU A 154 -39.87 -70.76 -0.51
C GLU A 154 -39.60 -71.97 0.41
N GLU A 155 -38.97 -71.78 1.58
CA GLU A 155 -38.75 -72.85 2.56
C GLU A 155 -40.07 -73.29 3.23
N VAL A 156 -40.98 -72.35 3.54
CA VAL A 156 -42.32 -72.67 4.09
C VAL A 156 -43.19 -73.42 3.07
N GLU A 157 -43.04 -73.14 1.78
CA GLU A 157 -43.78 -73.84 0.71
C GLU A 157 -43.29 -75.28 0.51
N LYS A 158 -42.00 -75.56 0.72
CA LYS A 158 -41.44 -76.92 0.61
C LYS A 158 -41.79 -77.85 1.78
N ASP A 159 -42.04 -77.30 2.96
CA ASP A 159 -42.47 -78.07 4.13
C ASP A 159 -43.98 -78.40 4.10
N GLY A 160 -44.73 -77.82 3.15
CA GLY A 160 -46.18 -78.02 2.99
C GLY A 160 -46.61 -79.17 2.07
N ASP A 161 -45.67 -79.85 1.40
CA ASP A 161 -45.95 -80.83 0.35
C ASP A 161 -45.66 -82.30 0.74
N GLY A 162 -45.52 -82.57 2.04
CA GLY A 162 -45.29 -83.91 2.57
C GLY A 162 -46.39 -84.36 3.52
N ASP A 163 -47.62 -84.59 3.04
CA ASP A 163 -48.65 -85.46 3.67
C ASP A 163 -49.94 -85.53 2.82
N ALA A 164 -49.90 -86.24 1.69
CA ALA A 164 -51.04 -86.84 0.98
C ALA A 164 -50.42 -87.66 -0.18
N ASP A 165 -50.40 -88.99 -0.21
CA ASP A 165 -51.53 -89.89 -0.06
C ASP A 165 -51.05 -91.26 0.44
N GLY A 166 -51.64 -91.69 1.56
CA GLY A 166 -51.56 -93.03 2.09
C GLY A 166 -52.96 -93.53 2.42
N ASP A 167 -53.50 -94.29 1.47
CA ASP A 167 -54.40 -95.45 1.63
C ASP A 167 -55.91 -95.27 1.93
N GLY A 168 -56.73 -96.00 1.14
CA GLY A 168 -57.79 -96.83 1.72
C GLY A 168 -59.24 -96.77 1.17
N THR A 169 -59.57 -97.78 0.33
CA THR A 169 -60.88 -98.51 0.23
C THR A 169 -62.09 -97.83 -0.47
N PHE A 170 -63.04 -98.48 -1.16
CA PHE A 170 -63.69 -99.80 -1.04
C PHE A 170 -64.56 -100.11 -2.31
N PHE A 171 -64.77 -101.41 -2.61
CA PHE A 171 -65.66 -102.10 -3.60
C PHE A 171 -65.25 -102.18 -5.07
#